data_AF-A0A535Y041-F1
#
_entry.id   AF-A0A535Y041-F1
#
_cell.length_a   1.000
_cell.length_b   1.000
_cell.length_c   1.000
_cell.angle_alpha   90.00
_cell.angle_beta   90.00
_cell.angle_gamma   90.00
#
_symmetry.space_group_name_H-M   'P 1'
#
loop_
_entity.id
_entity.type
_entity.pdbx_description
1 polymer ?
#
loop_
_entity_poly.entity_id
_entity_poly.type
_entity_poly.pdbx_seq_one_letter_code
_entity_poly.pdbx_strand_id
1 'polypeptide(L)'
;MVDSTREKAISSPLLETKLFIPRPRAGLVARPRLIERLNQASAGKLTLVSAPAGFGKTTLLAEWLATAKPGKQRVAWLALDQSDNDPAFFWSYVIAALQTVQGDLGQSTLALLQSLQPLPVETMLARPLNEVGGLAQRI
;
A
#
# COMPACT_ATOMS: atom_id res chain seq x y z
N MET A 1 -7.13 19.86 -23.78
CA MET A 1 -6.37 20.43 -22.64
C MET A 1 -6.17 19.34 -21.58
N VAL A 2 -5.47 18.24 -21.91
CA VAL A 2 -5.39 17.02 -21.06
C VAL A 2 -3.94 16.51 -20.87
N ASP A 3 -2.93 17.22 -21.39
CA ASP A 3 -1.54 16.73 -21.45
C ASP A 3 -0.60 17.24 -20.34
N SER A 4 -0.89 18.39 -19.72
CA SER A 4 0.06 19.02 -18.76
C SER A 4 0.14 18.31 -17.40
N THR A 5 -0.91 17.59 -17.00
CA THR A 5 -0.95 16.89 -15.69
C THR A 5 -0.15 15.58 -15.71
N ARG A 6 -0.10 14.88 -16.85
CA ARG A 6 0.63 13.61 -17.01
C ARG A 6 2.14 13.81 -16.97
N GLU A 7 2.63 14.89 -17.56
CA GLU A 7 4.07 15.19 -17.63
C GLU A 7 4.65 15.54 -16.26
N LYS A 8 3.85 16.22 -15.41
CA LYS A 8 4.23 16.54 -14.03
C LYS A 8 4.15 15.33 -13.09
N ALA A 9 3.38 14.30 -13.48
CA ALA A 9 3.03 13.19 -12.60
C ALA A 9 4.19 12.22 -12.36
N ILE A 10 5.03 12.03 -13.36
CA ILE A 10 5.96 10.89 -13.38
C ILE A 10 7.39 11.25 -13.00
N SER A 11 7.63 12.54 -12.76
CA SER A 11 8.88 13.10 -12.24
C SER A 11 8.73 13.73 -10.84
N SER A 12 7.52 13.77 -10.28
CA SER A 12 7.31 14.33 -8.94
C SER A 12 7.75 13.33 -7.88
N PRO A 13 8.57 13.73 -6.89
CA PRO A 13 9.00 12.83 -5.82
C PRO A 13 7.77 12.33 -5.05
N LEU A 14 7.72 11.02 -4.79
CA LEU A 14 6.70 10.41 -3.95
C LEU A 14 6.88 10.88 -2.50
N LEU A 15 5.76 11.10 -1.81
CA LEU A 15 5.79 11.42 -0.38
C LEU A 15 5.99 10.12 0.42
N GLU A 16 7.21 9.90 0.88
CA GLU A 16 7.58 8.70 1.65
C GLU A 16 6.73 8.53 2.92
N THR A 17 6.24 9.61 3.51
CA THR A 17 5.34 9.59 4.69
C THR A 17 4.06 8.80 4.45
N LYS A 18 3.60 8.66 3.20
CA LYS A 18 2.46 7.80 2.83
C LYS A 18 2.77 6.30 2.92
N LEU A 19 4.05 5.93 2.94
CA LEU A 19 4.53 4.54 2.92
C LEU A 19 4.87 4.01 4.32
N PHE A 20 4.93 4.88 5.34
CA PHE A 20 5.29 4.48 6.70
C PHE A 20 4.08 4.06 7.53
N ILE A 21 4.21 2.91 8.19
CA ILE A 21 3.27 2.47 9.22
C ILE A 21 3.31 3.49 10.38
N PRO A 22 2.17 4.10 10.75
CA PRO A 22 2.12 5.02 11.87
C PRO A 22 2.57 4.33 13.16
N ARG A 23 3.49 4.96 13.90
CA ARG A 23 3.93 4.44 15.20
C ARG A 23 2.75 4.49 16.19
N PRO A 24 2.43 3.38 16.88
CA PRO A 24 1.48 3.41 17.99
C PRO A 24 1.92 4.45 19.03
N ARG A 25 0.99 5.27 19.50
CA ARG A 25 1.27 6.28 20.54
C ARG A 25 1.30 5.63 21.92
N ALA A 26 2.05 6.22 22.85
CA ALA A 26 1.93 5.88 24.26
C ALA A 26 0.52 6.24 24.77
N GLY A 27 -0.03 5.42 25.68
CA GLY A 27 -1.35 5.67 26.27
C GLY A 27 -2.55 5.25 25.41
N LEU A 28 -2.35 4.42 24.38
CA LEU A 28 -3.47 3.82 23.66
C LEU A 28 -4.28 2.90 24.59
N VAL A 29 -5.60 3.06 24.54
CA VAL A 29 -6.52 2.13 25.21
C VAL A 29 -6.52 0.83 24.41
N ALA A 30 -6.09 -0.26 25.05
CA ALA A 30 -6.02 -1.58 24.43
C ALA A 30 -7.39 -2.04 23.91
N ARG A 31 -7.43 -2.59 22.69
CA ARG A 31 -8.68 -3.07 22.06
C ARG A 31 -8.62 -4.56 21.68
N PRO A 32 -8.38 -5.48 22.63
CA PRO A 32 -8.12 -6.90 22.34
C PRO A 32 -9.24 -7.58 21.52
N ARG A 33 -10.50 -7.19 21.74
CA ARG A 33 -11.64 -7.69 20.97
C ARG A 33 -11.57 -7.33 19.48
N LEU A 34 -11.04 -6.16 19.12
CA LEU A 34 -10.90 -5.75 17.72
C LEU A 34 -9.66 -6.35 17.07
N ILE A 35 -8.56 -6.47 17.85
CA ILE A 35 -7.35 -7.17 17.43
C ILE A 35 -7.67 -8.62 17.05
N GLU A 36 -8.44 -9.32 17.88
CA GLU A 36 -8.83 -10.71 17.60
C GLU A 36 -9.70 -10.83 16.34
N ARG A 37 -10.62 -9.89 16.13
CA ARG A 37 -11.42 -9.83 14.88
C ARG A 37 -10.54 -9.62 13.65
N LEU A 38 -9.47 -8.81 13.75
CA LEU A 38 -8.52 -8.62 12.66
C LEU A 38 -7.66 -9.86 12.41
N ASN A 39 -7.24 -10.56 13.47
CA ASN A 39 -6.53 -11.84 13.34
C ASN A 39 -7.36 -12.85 12.55
N GLN A 40 -8.65 -12.99 12.89
CA GLN A 40 -9.55 -13.90 12.18
C GLN A 40 -9.81 -13.46 10.74
N ALA A 41 -10.02 -12.15 10.52
CA ALA A 41 -10.26 -11.62 9.18
C ALA A 41 -9.03 -11.71 8.26
N SER A 42 -7.81 -11.70 8.82
CA SER A 42 -6.56 -11.79 8.06
C SER A 42 -6.36 -13.10 7.31
N ALA A 43 -7.14 -14.13 7.60
CA ALA A 43 -7.20 -15.36 6.82
C ALA A 43 -7.86 -15.15 5.42
N GLY A 44 -8.64 -14.08 5.25
CA GLY A 44 -9.26 -13.71 3.98
C GLY A 44 -8.29 -12.97 3.05
N LYS A 45 -8.55 -13.02 1.74
CA LYS A 45 -7.77 -12.31 0.71
C LYS A 45 -7.95 -10.79 0.75
N LEU A 46 -9.07 -10.31 1.32
CA LEU A 46 -9.39 -8.89 1.45
C LEU A 46 -10.21 -8.67 2.73
N THR A 47 -9.77 -7.73 3.56
CA THR A 47 -10.48 -7.27 4.76
C THR A 47 -10.75 -5.78 4.66
N LEU A 48 -12.01 -5.38 4.76
CA LEU A 48 -12.42 -3.97 4.80
C LEU A 48 -12.66 -3.53 6.25
N VAL A 49 -11.93 -2.51 6.70
CA VAL A 49 -12.17 -1.86 8.00
C VAL A 49 -12.84 -0.51 7.76
N SER A 50 -14.13 -0.43 8.06
CA SER A 50 -14.94 0.79 7.89
C SER A 50 -15.42 1.36 9.22
N ALA A 51 -15.31 2.67 9.38
CA ALA A 51 -15.79 3.46 10.51
C ALA A 51 -15.73 4.96 10.15
N PRO A 52 -16.48 5.85 10.82
CA PRO A 52 -16.40 7.30 10.59
C PRO A 52 -14.99 7.88 10.85
N ALA A 53 -14.77 9.12 10.43
CA ALA A 53 -13.53 9.84 10.73
C ALA A 53 -13.34 9.95 12.26
N GLY A 54 -12.09 9.85 12.73
CA GLY A 54 -11.77 9.94 14.16
C GLY A 54 -11.97 8.66 14.99
N PHE A 55 -12.60 7.60 14.47
CA PHE A 55 -12.84 6.35 15.21
C PHE A 55 -11.60 5.46 15.42
N GLY A 56 -10.40 5.91 15.01
CA GLY A 56 -9.16 5.20 15.27
C GLY A 56 -8.89 4.00 14.36
N LYS A 57 -9.41 3.97 13.11
CA LYS A 57 -9.13 2.90 12.12
C LYS A 57 -7.62 2.69 11.92
N THR A 58 -6.91 3.77 11.63
CA THR A 58 -5.46 3.75 11.43
C THR A 58 -4.73 3.31 12.68
N THR A 59 -5.18 3.78 13.84
CA THR A 59 -4.65 3.40 15.15
C THR A 59 -4.82 1.90 15.42
N LEU A 60 -6.00 1.35 15.12
CA LEU A 60 -6.30 -0.06 15.29
C LEU A 60 -5.41 -0.93 14.38
N LEU A 61 -5.23 -0.54 13.12
CA LEU A 61 -4.34 -1.27 12.20
C LEU A 61 -2.88 -1.21 12.68
N ALA A 62 -2.40 -0.05 13.15
CA ALA A 62 -1.05 0.07 13.71
C ALA A 62 -0.86 -0.76 14.98
N GLU A 63 -1.85 -0.77 15.89
CA GLU A 63 -1.86 -1.62 17.09
C GLU A 63 -1.84 -3.11 16.70
N TRP A 64 -2.67 -3.51 15.74
CA TRP A 64 -2.73 -4.89 15.24
C TRP A 64 -1.40 -5.33 14.65
N LEU A 65 -0.78 -4.52 13.80
CA LEU A 65 0.54 -4.82 13.24
C LEU A 65 1.63 -4.91 14.31
N ALA A 66 1.54 -4.10 15.37
CA ALA A 66 2.47 -4.18 16.50
C ALA A 66 2.32 -5.47 17.34
N THR A 67 1.18 -6.18 17.25
CA THR A 67 1.01 -7.49 17.88
C THR A 67 1.70 -8.63 17.11
N ALA A 68 2.04 -8.41 15.83
CA ALA A 68 2.71 -9.42 15.02
C ALA A 68 4.16 -9.65 15.50
N LYS A 69 4.63 -10.90 15.41
CA LYS A 69 6.02 -11.21 15.78
C LYS A 69 6.99 -10.51 14.82
N PRO A 70 8.01 -9.79 15.32
CA PRO A 70 9.04 -9.19 14.48
C PRO A 70 9.62 -10.21 13.50
N GLY A 71 9.73 -9.82 12.22
CA GLY A 71 10.30 -10.65 11.16
C GLY A 71 9.38 -11.72 10.56
N LYS A 72 8.15 -11.91 11.07
CA LYS A 72 7.20 -12.89 10.49
C LYS A 72 6.22 -12.31 9.48
N GLN A 73 5.98 -11.00 9.48
CA GLN A 73 5.00 -10.37 8.60
C GLN A 73 5.66 -9.32 7.71
N ARG A 74 5.53 -9.52 6.41
CA ARG A 74 5.88 -8.54 5.39
C ARG A 74 4.68 -7.63 5.17
N VAL A 75 4.83 -6.35 5.47
CA VAL A 75 3.73 -5.39 5.42
C VAL A 75 4.13 -4.21 4.55
N ALA A 76 3.39 -4.01 3.47
CA ALA A 76 3.42 -2.78 2.71
C ALA A 76 2.30 -1.87 3.22
N TRP A 77 2.63 -0.61 3.54
CA TRP A 77 1.65 0.38 3.97
C TRP A 77 1.51 1.44 2.88
N LEU A 78 0.26 1.83 2.60
CA LEU A 78 -0.04 2.91 1.66
C LEU A 78 -1.21 3.75 2.18
N ALA A 79 -0.95 5.01 2.48
CA ALA A 79 -1.97 6.02 2.75
C ALA A 79 -2.38 6.71 1.44
N LEU A 80 -3.66 6.62 1.10
CA LEU A 80 -4.22 7.25 -0.10
C LEU A 80 -5.09 8.46 0.29
N ASP A 81 -5.05 9.49 -0.55
CA ASP A 81 -5.95 10.63 -0.51
C ASP A 81 -6.45 11.00 -1.92
N GLN A 82 -7.24 12.07 -2.03
CA GLN A 82 -7.86 12.49 -3.29
C GLN A 82 -6.85 12.90 -4.37
N SER A 83 -5.65 13.32 -4.00
CA SER A 83 -4.60 13.70 -4.95
C SER A 83 -3.99 12.50 -5.68
N ASP A 84 -4.23 11.28 -5.17
CA ASP A 84 -3.71 10.04 -5.75
C ASP A 84 -4.66 9.42 -6.80
N ASN A 85 -5.67 10.16 -7.27
CA ASN A 85 -6.67 9.66 -8.22
C ASN A 85 -6.21 9.64 -9.69
N ASP A 86 -4.93 9.92 -9.95
CA ASP A 86 -4.31 9.65 -11.24
C ASP A 86 -3.76 8.21 -11.25
N PRO A 87 -4.12 7.37 -12.25
CA PRO A 87 -3.70 5.97 -12.26
C PRO A 87 -2.18 5.76 -12.24
N ALA A 88 -1.40 6.62 -12.91
CA ALA A 88 0.05 6.46 -12.93
C ALA A 88 0.66 6.79 -11.56
N PHE A 89 0.17 7.84 -10.89
CA PHE A 89 0.54 8.15 -9.52
C PHE A 89 0.13 7.06 -8.52
N PHE A 90 -1.12 6.60 -8.60
CA PHE A 90 -1.63 5.52 -7.75
C PHE A 90 -0.73 4.28 -7.85
N TRP A 91 -0.44 3.83 -9.07
CA TRP A 91 0.40 2.65 -9.29
C TRP A 91 1.86 2.88 -8.88
N SER A 92 2.38 4.09 -9.04
CA SER A 92 3.71 4.44 -8.54
C SER A 92 3.80 4.32 -7.01
N TYR A 93 2.78 4.79 -6.29
CA TYR A 93 2.69 4.63 -4.84
C TYR A 93 2.49 3.16 -4.41
N VAL A 94 1.67 2.39 -5.13
CA VAL A 94 1.48 0.96 -4.85
C VAL A 94 2.80 0.20 -5.03
N ILE A 95 3.51 0.43 -6.13
CA ILE A 95 4.82 -0.20 -6.37
C ILE A 95 5.83 0.23 -5.30
N ALA A 96 5.91 1.53 -4.98
CA ALA A 96 6.79 2.02 -3.93
C ALA A 96 6.50 1.39 -2.55
N ALA A 97 5.21 1.21 -2.20
CA ALA A 97 4.81 0.52 -0.98
C ALA A 97 5.25 -0.95 -0.98
N LEU A 98 5.09 -1.67 -2.10
CA LEU A 98 5.57 -3.05 -2.24
C LEU A 98 7.10 -3.15 -2.16
N GLN A 99 7.82 -2.16 -2.68
CA GLN A 99 9.28 -2.10 -2.63
C GLN A 99 9.84 -1.96 -1.21
N THR A 100 9.06 -1.41 -0.27
CA THR A 100 9.44 -1.40 1.17
C THR A 100 9.54 -2.81 1.76
N VAL A 101 8.85 -3.78 1.17
CA VAL A 101 8.88 -5.20 1.56
C VAL A 101 9.96 -5.94 0.76
N GLN A 102 10.06 -5.66 -0.54
CA GLN A 102 11.01 -6.30 -1.44
C GLN A 102 11.32 -5.36 -2.62
N GLY A 103 12.56 -4.86 -2.66
CA GLY A 103 12.94 -3.70 -3.48
C GLY A 103 12.88 -3.88 -5.01
N ASP A 104 12.85 -5.11 -5.52
CA ASP A 104 12.77 -5.39 -6.96
C ASP A 104 11.32 -5.50 -7.48
N LEU A 105 10.31 -5.50 -6.60
CA LEU A 105 8.91 -5.57 -7.02
C LEU A 105 8.50 -4.34 -7.84
N GLY A 106 7.79 -4.60 -8.93
CA GLY A 106 7.19 -3.61 -9.82
C GLY A 106 8.18 -2.76 -10.60
N GLN A 107 9.49 -3.04 -10.56
CA GLN A 107 10.52 -2.22 -11.22
C GLN A 107 10.26 -2.05 -12.73
N SER A 108 9.89 -3.15 -13.38
CA SER A 108 9.58 -3.12 -14.82
C SER A 108 8.32 -2.29 -15.13
N THR A 109 7.34 -2.28 -14.23
CA THR A 109 6.11 -1.50 -14.35
C THR A 109 6.37 -0.03 -14.07
N LEU A 110 7.20 0.29 -13.07
CA LEU A 110 7.57 1.66 -12.72
C LEU A 110 8.32 2.35 -13.86
N ALA A 111 9.26 1.64 -14.49
CA ALA A 111 9.97 2.15 -15.67
C ALA A 111 9.03 2.45 -16.84
N LEU A 112 7.99 1.63 -17.03
CA LEU A 112 6.97 1.86 -18.07
C LEU A 112 6.04 3.02 -17.72
N LEU A 113 5.67 3.19 -16.44
CA LEU A 113 4.90 4.36 -16.02
C LEU A 113 5.68 5.63 -16.34
N GLN A 114 6.99 5.66 -16.06
CA GLN A 114 7.90 6.77 -16.34
C GLN A 114 8.10 7.10 -17.82
N SER A 115 7.77 6.18 -18.74
CA SER A 115 8.01 6.39 -20.18
C SER A 115 6.97 7.28 -20.88
N LEU A 116 6.12 8.00 -20.14
CA LEU A 116 5.08 8.93 -20.63
C LEU A 116 4.06 8.32 -21.63
N GLN A 117 4.04 6.99 -21.75
CA GLN A 117 3.12 6.29 -22.64
C GLN A 117 1.83 5.88 -21.90
N PRO A 118 0.64 6.08 -22.48
CA PRO A 118 -0.60 5.58 -21.90
C PRO A 118 -0.58 4.05 -21.85
N LEU A 119 -0.57 3.49 -20.64
CA LEU A 119 -0.69 2.05 -20.43
C LEU A 119 -2.16 1.70 -20.13
N PRO A 120 -2.68 0.60 -20.68
CA PRO A 120 -3.95 0.03 -20.22
C PRO A 120 -3.86 -0.34 -18.74
N VAL A 121 -4.93 -0.12 -17.99
CA VAL A 121 -4.99 -0.41 -16.55
C VAL A 121 -4.70 -1.88 -16.25
N GLU A 122 -5.09 -2.77 -17.17
CA GLU A 122 -4.85 -4.21 -17.10
C GLU A 122 -3.35 -4.52 -17.08
N THR A 123 -2.55 -3.75 -17.80
CA THR A 123 -1.08 -3.93 -17.81
C THR A 123 -0.47 -3.45 -16.51
N MET A 124 -0.97 -2.33 -15.96
CA MET A 124 -0.54 -1.80 -14.67
C MET A 124 -0.89 -2.75 -13.51
N LEU A 125 -2.01 -3.47 -13.62
CA LEU A 125 -2.47 -4.48 -12.67
C LEU A 125 -1.71 -5.80 -12.78
N ALA A 126 -1.66 -6.38 -13.98
CA ALA A 126 -1.23 -7.76 -14.18
C ALA A 126 0.24 -7.97 -13.86
N ARG A 127 1.11 -7.01 -14.21
CA ARG A 127 2.56 -7.15 -13.99
C ARG A 127 2.94 -7.22 -12.52
N PRO A 128 2.65 -6.20 -11.68
CA PRO A 128 2.97 -6.27 -10.25
C PRO A 128 2.28 -7.46 -9.57
N LEU A 129 1.06 -7.80 -9.97
CA LEU A 129 0.32 -8.92 -9.39
C LEU A 129 1.01 -10.27 -9.66
N ASN A 130 1.52 -10.48 -10.87
CA ASN A 130 2.25 -11.70 -11.22
C ASN A 130 3.57 -11.81 -10.45
N GLU A 131 4.27 -10.69 -10.23
CA GLU A 131 5.51 -10.66 -9.45
C GLU A 131 5.25 -10.99 -7.96
N VAL A 132 4.18 -10.46 -7.37
CA VAL A 132 3.74 -10.80 -6.00
C VAL A 132 3.30 -12.26 -5.91
N GLY A 133 2.58 -12.78 -6.90
CA GLY A 133 2.18 -14.19 -6.96
C GLY A 133 3.39 -15.14 -6.97
N GLY A 134 4.46 -14.77 -7.68
CA GLY A 134 5.72 -15.51 -7.68
C GLY A 134 6.45 -15.50 -6.33
N LEU A 135 6.28 -14.47 -5.51
CA LEU A 135 6.86 -14.40 -4.16
C LEU A 135 6.18 -15.39 -3.21
N ALA A 136 4.86 -15.54 -3.30
CA ALA A 136 4.11 -16.48 -2.47
C ALA A 136 4.47 -17.95 -2.73
N GLN A 137 5.04 -18.28 -3.90
CA GLN A 137 5.48 -19.63 -4.26
C GLN A 137 6.93 -19.95 -3.85
N ARG A 138 7.68 -18.96 -3.35
CA ARG A 138 9.09 -19.09 -2.93
C ARG A 138 9.25 -19.26 -1.42
N ILE A 139 8.14 -19.42 -0.70
CA ILE A 139 8.03 -19.60 0.76
C ILE A 139 7.42 -20.97 1.01
#